data_AF-A0A848T667-F1
#
_entry.id   AF-A0A848T667-F1
#
_cell.length_a   1.000
_cell.length_b   1.000
_cell.length_c   1.000
_cell.angle_alpha   90.00
_cell.angle_beta   90.00
_cell.angle_gamma   90.00
#
_symmetry.space_group_name_H-M   'P 1'
#
loop_
_entity.id
_entity.type
_entity.pdbx_description
1 polymer ?
#
loop_
_entity_poly.entity_id
_entity_poly.type
_entity_poly.pdbx_seq_one_letter_code
_entity_poly.pdbx_strand_id
1 'polypeptide(L)'
;MNASEHPFAERGDIAVVGMAVRVPGANDIGTFWSNLRSGLSAIRELDADALAAAGVPESLSRRPDYVPFAAPLDGFADFDAEFFGLSPKEAAVMDPQHRQFLEVAWEAMEHAGHPPVSVGGNVGVYAGCGMGSYFYFNVCSHRDLVADTGMFLLRHTGNDKDFMSTRLSHILDLSGPSLG
;
A
#
# COMPACT_ATOMS: atom_id res chain seq x y z
N MET A 1 16.56 -31.49 -35.06
CA MET A 1 16.99 -30.80 -33.83
C MET A 1 15.73 -30.40 -33.10
N ASN A 2 15.29 -31.25 -32.17
CA ASN A 2 14.03 -31.04 -31.44
C ASN A 2 14.24 -29.98 -30.36
N ALA A 3 13.32 -29.02 -30.33
CA ALA A 3 13.13 -28.13 -29.21
C ALA A 3 12.93 -28.98 -27.94
N SER A 4 13.66 -28.62 -26.90
CA SER A 4 13.53 -29.17 -25.55
C SER A 4 12.14 -28.90 -25.01
N GLU A 5 11.26 -29.90 -25.07
CA GLU A 5 10.05 -29.97 -24.24
C GLU A 5 10.51 -30.03 -22.79
N HIS A 6 10.19 -28.99 -22.00
CA HIS A 6 10.43 -28.98 -20.56
C HIS A 6 9.44 -29.94 -19.88
N PRO A 7 9.89 -31.06 -19.29
CA PRO A 7 9.01 -32.12 -18.79
C PRO A 7 8.29 -31.79 -17.47
N PHE A 8 8.21 -30.51 -17.08
CA PHE A 8 7.69 -30.07 -15.79
C PHE A 8 6.61 -28.99 -15.85
N ALA A 9 6.23 -28.46 -17.02
CA ALA A 9 5.12 -27.51 -17.07
C ALA A 9 3.78 -28.28 -17.02
N GLU A 10 3.37 -28.70 -15.82
CA GLU A 10 2.04 -29.26 -15.62
C GLU A 10 0.99 -28.14 -15.73
N ARG A 11 -0.23 -28.47 -16.16
CA ARG A 11 -1.37 -27.54 -16.20
C ARG A 11 -1.73 -27.12 -14.77
N GLY A 12 -1.09 -26.07 -14.26
CA GLY A 12 -1.32 -25.56 -12.92
C GLY A 12 -0.17 -24.76 -12.31
N ASP A 13 1.03 -24.80 -12.90
CA ASP A 13 2.16 -24.03 -12.37
C ASP A 13 1.92 -22.51 -12.47
N ILE A 14 2.28 -21.80 -11.40
CA ILE A 14 2.14 -20.34 -11.30
C ILE A 14 3.52 -19.72 -11.21
N ALA A 15 3.80 -18.77 -12.11
CA ALA A 15 5.04 -18.01 -12.12
C ALA A 15 4.84 -16.62 -11.51
N VAL A 16 5.82 -16.17 -10.71
CA VAL A 16 5.92 -14.76 -10.30
C VAL A 16 6.73 -14.03 -11.37
N VAL A 17 6.04 -13.24 -12.19
CA VAL A 17 6.66 -12.53 -13.34
C VAL A 17 6.98 -11.07 -13.05
N GLY A 18 6.44 -10.52 -11.97
CA GLY A 18 6.71 -9.16 -11.52
C GLY A 18 6.47 -9.00 -10.03
N MET A 19 7.08 -7.96 -9.47
CA MET A 19 6.99 -7.62 -8.06
C MET A 19 7.31 -6.13 -7.88
N ALA A 20 6.81 -5.56 -6.80
CA ALA A 20 7.23 -4.28 -6.26
C ALA A 20 7.04 -4.32 -4.74
N VAL A 21 7.77 -3.49 -4.00
CA VAL A 21 7.71 -3.47 -2.54
C VAL A 21 8.05 -2.10 -2.01
N ARG A 22 7.30 -1.69 -0.98
CA ARG A 22 7.64 -0.56 -0.12
C ARG A 22 7.57 -1.04 1.32
N VAL A 23 8.71 -1.04 1.98
CA VAL A 23 8.88 -1.49 3.37
C VAL A 23 9.82 -0.53 4.10
N PRO A 24 9.82 -0.53 5.44
CA PRO A 24 10.73 0.31 6.19
C PRO A 24 12.18 0.15 5.71
N GLY A 25 12.83 1.27 5.39
CA GLY A 25 14.20 1.31 4.88
C GLY A 25 14.39 0.88 3.41
N ALA A 26 13.32 0.60 2.65
CA ALA A 26 13.41 0.29 1.22
C ALA A 26 12.13 0.66 0.45
N ASN A 27 12.29 1.51 -0.57
CA ASN A 27 11.21 1.92 -1.46
C ASN A 27 11.16 1.12 -2.77
N ASP A 28 12.04 0.12 -2.91
CA ASP A 28 12.13 -0.75 -4.08
C ASP A 28 12.74 -2.12 -3.72
N ILE A 29 12.61 -3.08 -4.63
CA ILE A 29 13.07 -4.46 -4.45
C ILE A 29 14.59 -4.56 -4.36
N GLY A 30 15.33 -3.73 -5.10
CA GLY A 30 16.78 -3.74 -5.10
C GLY A 30 17.35 -3.32 -3.74
N THR A 31 16.81 -2.23 -3.19
CA THR A 31 17.13 -1.74 -1.86
C THR A 31 16.70 -2.76 -0.80
N PHE A 32 15.50 -3.33 -0.92
CA PHE A 32 15.03 -4.36 0.01
C PHE A 32 15.94 -5.59 0.02
N TRP A 33 16.32 -6.09 -1.16
CA TRP A 33 17.25 -7.21 -1.29
C TRP A 33 18.64 -6.89 -0.74
N SER A 34 19.14 -5.68 -0.98
CA SER A 34 20.42 -5.22 -0.41
C SER A 34 20.38 -5.26 1.12
N ASN A 35 19.31 -4.72 1.72
CA ASN A 35 19.11 -4.70 3.17
C ASN A 35 19.06 -6.11 3.76
N LEU A 36 18.31 -7.02 3.14
CA LEU A 36 18.25 -8.43 3.55
C LEU A 36 19.63 -9.08 3.50
N ARG A 37 20.35 -8.91 2.38
CA ARG A 37 21.68 -9.49 2.19
C ARG A 37 22.71 -8.94 3.18
N SER A 38 22.58 -7.68 3.59
CA SER A 38 23.45 -7.06 4.59
C SER A 38 23.03 -7.31 6.04
N GLY A 39 21.88 -7.94 6.28
CA GLY A 39 21.33 -8.11 7.63
C GLY A 39 20.94 -6.79 8.30
N LEU A 40 20.50 -5.79 7.50
CA LEU A 40 20.13 -4.47 8.01
C LEU A 40 18.77 -4.55 8.74
N SER A 41 18.71 -3.96 9.93
CA SER A 41 17.45 -3.73 10.66
C SER A 41 16.90 -2.34 10.32
N ALA A 42 15.71 -2.29 9.73
CA ALA A 42 14.98 -1.04 9.52
C ALA A 42 14.14 -0.60 10.74
N ILE A 43 14.08 -1.43 11.79
CA ILE A 43 13.46 -1.07 13.06
C ILE A 43 14.41 -0.09 13.76
N ARG A 44 13.89 1.08 14.11
CA ARG A 44 14.64 2.13 14.80
C ARG A 44 14.08 2.38 16.18
N GLU A 45 14.97 2.72 17.10
CA GLU A 45 14.60 3.32 18.38
C GLU A 45 14.14 4.76 18.14
N LEU A 46 13.07 5.16 18.82
CA LEU A 46 12.52 6.50 18.81
C LEU A 46 12.98 7.23 20.07
N ASP A 47 13.69 8.34 19.90
CA ASP A 47 14.05 9.20 21.02
C ASP A 47 12.83 9.96 21.58
N ALA A 48 13.04 10.65 22.71
CA ALA A 48 11.96 11.38 23.39
C ALA A 48 11.33 12.44 22.49
N ASP A 49 12.12 13.10 21.64
CA ASP A 49 11.65 14.14 20.73
C ASP A 49 10.79 13.54 19.60
N ALA A 50 11.20 12.39 19.03
CA ALA A 50 10.43 11.66 18.04
C ALA A 50 9.11 11.11 18.61
N LEU A 51 9.12 10.60 19.85
CA LEU A 51 7.92 10.14 20.55
C LEU A 51 6.96 11.30 20.83
N ALA A 52 7.48 12.44 21.30
CA ALA A 52 6.68 13.64 21.53
C ALA A 52 6.07 14.18 20.22
N ALA A 53 6.86 14.22 19.13
CA ALA A 53 6.39 14.62 17.81
C ALA A 53 5.31 13.67 17.25
N ALA A 54 5.37 12.38 17.60
CA ALA A 54 4.33 11.40 17.28
C ALA A 54 3.09 11.47 18.19
N GLY A 55 3.05 12.43 19.14
CA GLY A 55 1.92 12.63 20.04
C GLY A 55 1.85 11.63 21.19
N VAL A 56 2.93 10.90 21.49
CA VAL A 56 2.98 9.98 22.63
C VAL A 56 3.04 10.78 23.94
N PRO A 57 2.07 10.61 24.86
CA PRO A 57 2.12 11.31 26.14
C PRO A 57 3.35 10.93 26.97
N GLU A 58 3.97 11.91 27.63
CA GLU A 58 5.16 11.68 28.46
C GLU A 58 4.91 10.65 29.58
N SER A 59 3.68 10.61 30.11
CA SER A 59 3.27 9.63 31.12
C SER A 59 3.28 8.19 30.59
N LEU A 60 3.11 7.99 29.28
CA LEU A 60 3.17 6.69 28.62
C LEU A 60 4.61 6.34 28.25
N SER A 61 5.35 7.26 27.63
CA SER A 61 6.73 7.02 27.16
C SER A 61 7.73 6.77 28.29
N ARG A 62 7.47 7.28 29.51
CA ARG A 62 8.30 7.04 30.70
C ARG A 62 8.01 5.72 31.42
N ARG A 63 7.03 4.93 30.99
CA ARG A 63 6.73 3.65 31.65
C ARG A 63 7.85 2.64 31.43
N PRO A 64 8.17 1.80 32.44
CA PRO A 64 9.23 0.80 32.33
C PRO A 64 8.94 -0.31 31.31
N ASP A 65 7.66 -0.50 30.93
CA ASP A 65 7.21 -1.48 29.95
C ASP A 65 6.93 -0.88 28.57
N TYR A 66 7.28 0.39 28.35
CA TYR A 66 7.16 1.03 27.05
C TYR A 66 8.28 0.56 26.11
N VAL A 67 7.94 0.19 24.87
CA VAL A 67 8.90 -0.22 23.84
C VAL A 67 8.99 0.88 22.78
N PRO A 68 10.05 1.72 22.79
CA PRO A 68 10.16 2.88 21.91
C PRO A 68 10.74 2.50 20.54
N PHE A 69 10.26 1.42 19.92
CA PHE A 69 10.76 0.96 18.62
C PHE A 69 9.66 1.00 17.57
N ALA A 70 10.01 1.46 16.38
CA ALA A 70 9.10 1.52 15.24
C ALA A 70 9.83 1.27 13.92
N ALA A 71 9.06 0.91 12.90
CA ALA A 71 9.53 0.77 11.53
C ALA A 71 8.63 1.63 10.63
N PRO A 72 8.82 2.97 10.63
CA PRO A 72 8.01 3.85 9.80
C PRO A 72 8.32 3.60 8.33
N LEU A 73 7.32 3.87 7.49
CA LEU A 73 7.51 3.92 6.05
C LEU A 73 7.75 5.37 5.64
N ASP A 74 8.83 5.62 4.90
CA ASP A 74 9.14 6.93 4.36
C ASP A 74 8.14 7.29 3.24
N GLY A 75 7.73 8.55 3.16
CA GLY A 75 6.80 9.00 2.13
C GLY A 75 5.41 8.35 2.18
N PHE A 76 5.00 7.73 3.30
CA PHE A 76 3.71 7.03 3.40
C PHE A 76 2.50 7.93 3.09
N ALA A 77 2.63 9.24 3.33
CA ALA A 77 1.60 10.22 3.03
C ALA A 77 1.62 10.74 1.58
N ASP A 78 2.73 10.53 0.86
CA ASP A 78 2.94 11.01 -0.50
C ASP A 78 2.15 10.14 -1.48
N PHE A 79 1.61 10.77 -2.52
CA PHE A 79 0.83 10.09 -3.54
C PHE A 79 0.65 10.96 -4.79
N ASP A 80 0.89 10.39 -5.97
CA ASP A 80 0.64 11.07 -7.25
C ASP A 80 -0.82 10.92 -7.69
N ALA A 81 -1.70 11.76 -7.13
CA ALA A 81 -3.13 11.69 -7.40
C ALA A 81 -3.49 11.93 -8.87
N GLU A 82 -2.80 12.87 -9.53
CA GLU A 82 -3.09 13.24 -10.92
C GLU A 82 -2.77 12.09 -11.87
N PHE A 83 -1.66 11.39 -11.64
CA PHE A 83 -1.29 10.20 -12.40
C PHE A 83 -2.39 9.12 -12.41
N PHE A 84 -3.04 8.89 -11.26
CA PHE A 84 -4.15 7.93 -11.13
C PHE A 84 -5.52 8.51 -11.45
N GLY A 85 -5.61 9.74 -11.98
CA GLY A 85 -6.86 10.38 -12.35
C GLY A 85 -7.75 10.74 -11.16
N LEU A 86 -7.17 10.94 -9.97
CA LEU A 86 -7.89 11.29 -8.74
C LEU A 86 -7.74 12.77 -8.44
N SER A 87 -8.82 13.41 -7.98
CA SER A 87 -8.75 14.79 -7.52
C SER A 87 -7.96 14.89 -6.20
N PRO A 88 -7.36 16.07 -5.89
CA PRO A 88 -6.68 16.28 -4.62
C PRO A 88 -7.57 16.01 -3.40
N LYS A 89 -8.87 16.31 -3.50
CA LYS A 89 -9.83 16.07 -2.42
C LYS A 89 -10.10 14.58 -2.21
N GLU A 90 -10.22 13.80 -3.28
CA GLU A 90 -10.40 12.35 -3.20
C GLU A 90 -9.16 11.67 -2.61
N ALA A 91 -7.97 12.06 -3.06
CA ALA A 91 -6.71 11.53 -2.54
C ALA A 91 -6.50 11.86 -1.05
N ALA A 92 -6.86 13.07 -0.62
CA ALA A 92 -6.68 13.50 0.77
C ALA A 92 -7.54 12.71 1.77
N VAL A 93 -8.73 12.25 1.37
CA VAL A 93 -9.62 11.44 2.25
C VAL A 93 -9.42 9.93 2.10
N MET A 94 -8.59 9.51 1.15
CA MET A 94 -8.27 8.11 0.88
C MET A 94 -7.24 7.58 1.88
N ASP A 95 -7.47 6.37 2.39
CA ASP A 95 -6.51 5.69 3.26
C ASP A 95 -5.16 5.59 2.54
N PRO A 96 -4.04 6.03 3.16
CA PRO A 96 -2.73 5.93 2.54
C PRO A 96 -2.34 4.49 2.16
N GLN A 97 -2.88 3.46 2.82
CA GLN A 97 -2.69 2.07 2.41
C GLN A 97 -3.22 1.81 0.99
N HIS A 98 -4.38 2.38 0.65
CA HIS A 98 -4.94 2.25 -0.70
C HIS A 98 -4.10 3.01 -1.73
N ARG A 99 -3.60 4.19 -1.35
CA ARG A 99 -2.73 5.02 -2.20
C ARG A 99 -1.41 4.30 -2.51
N GLN A 100 -0.74 3.79 -1.49
CA GLN A 100 0.48 2.99 -1.63
C GLN A 100 0.23 1.72 -2.44
N PHE A 101 -0.93 1.06 -2.26
CA PHE A 101 -1.29 -0.12 -3.04
C PHE A 101 -1.44 0.20 -4.53
N LEU A 102 -2.02 1.34 -4.91
CA LEU A 102 -2.11 1.75 -6.32
C LEU A 102 -0.73 1.90 -6.96
N GLU A 103 0.18 2.58 -6.27
CA GLU A 103 1.56 2.79 -6.75
C GLU A 103 2.34 1.48 -6.86
N VAL A 104 2.32 0.65 -5.80
CA VAL A 104 3.04 -0.64 -5.80
C VAL A 104 2.46 -1.61 -6.83
N ALA A 105 1.16 -1.63 -7.04
CA ALA A 105 0.56 -2.46 -8.07
C ALA A 105 0.97 -2.01 -9.49
N TRP A 106 1.02 -0.70 -9.74
CA TRP A 106 1.55 -0.15 -10.98
C TRP A 106 3.01 -0.56 -11.20
N GLU A 107 3.87 -0.33 -10.22
CA GLU A 107 5.29 -0.69 -10.25
C GLU A 107 5.50 -2.20 -10.50
N ALA A 108 4.68 -3.06 -9.89
CA ALA A 108 4.76 -4.49 -10.08
C ALA A 108 4.39 -4.92 -11.51
N MET A 109 3.41 -4.24 -12.12
CA MET A 109 3.02 -4.45 -13.52
C MET A 109 4.10 -3.94 -14.48
N GLU A 110 4.74 -2.81 -14.17
CA GLU A 110 5.90 -2.32 -14.93
C GLU A 110 7.08 -3.28 -14.84
N HIS A 111 7.40 -3.78 -13.65
CA HIS A 111 8.44 -4.77 -13.45
C HIS A 111 8.16 -6.06 -14.23
N ALA A 112 6.88 -6.45 -14.36
CA ALA A 112 6.47 -7.60 -15.18
C ALA A 112 6.62 -7.35 -16.69
N GLY A 113 6.93 -6.12 -17.14
CA GLY A 113 6.94 -5.74 -18.55
C GLY A 113 5.52 -5.61 -19.14
N HIS A 114 4.51 -5.44 -18.28
CA HIS A 114 3.09 -5.49 -18.62
C HIS A 114 2.36 -4.28 -18.02
N PRO A 115 2.67 -3.03 -18.43
CA PRO A 115 1.92 -1.86 -17.95
C PRO A 115 0.43 -1.98 -18.33
N PRO A 116 -0.51 -1.47 -17.52
CA PRO A 116 -1.96 -1.73 -17.65
C PRO A 116 -2.54 -1.60 -19.06
N VAL A 117 -2.16 -0.53 -19.78
CA VAL A 117 -2.59 -0.27 -21.17
C VAL A 117 -2.17 -1.36 -22.17
N SER A 118 -1.19 -2.19 -21.82
CA SER A 118 -0.66 -3.27 -22.66
C SER A 118 -1.20 -4.65 -22.29
N VAL A 119 -1.89 -4.77 -21.15
CA VAL A 119 -2.35 -6.06 -20.63
C VAL A 119 -3.72 -6.38 -21.20
N GLY A 120 -3.72 -7.08 -22.34
CA GLY A 120 -4.92 -7.77 -22.78
C GLY A 120 -5.27 -8.93 -21.84
N GLY A 121 -6.55 -9.16 -21.58
CA GLY A 121 -7.04 -10.36 -20.89
C GLY A 121 -7.71 -10.10 -19.54
N ASN A 122 -7.91 -11.19 -18.79
CA ASN A 122 -8.72 -11.21 -17.57
C ASN A 122 -7.81 -11.18 -16.33
N VAL A 123 -7.36 -9.99 -15.93
CA VAL A 123 -6.45 -9.79 -14.78
C VAL A 123 -7.24 -9.68 -13.50
N GLY A 124 -7.04 -10.62 -12.58
CA GLY A 124 -7.63 -10.58 -11.25
C GLY A 124 -6.78 -9.81 -10.24
N VAL A 125 -7.43 -9.16 -9.27
CA VAL A 125 -6.81 -8.41 -8.17
C VAL A 125 -7.24 -9.01 -6.84
N TYR A 126 -6.26 -9.37 -6.02
CA TYR A 126 -6.48 -9.93 -4.69
C TYR A 126 -5.64 -9.13 -3.71
N ALA A 127 -6.28 -8.46 -2.76
CA ALA A 127 -5.62 -7.47 -1.92
C ALA A 127 -6.09 -7.55 -0.47
N GLY A 128 -5.34 -6.97 0.47
CA GLY A 128 -5.74 -6.86 1.86
C GLY A 128 -4.91 -5.81 2.58
N CYS A 129 -5.51 -5.09 3.52
CA CYS A 129 -4.86 -4.01 4.26
C CYS A 129 -5.00 -4.21 5.78
N GLY A 130 -4.22 -3.44 6.53
CA GLY A 130 -4.30 -3.38 7.98
C GLY A 130 -5.52 -2.58 8.47
N MET A 131 -5.52 -2.27 9.75
CA MET A 131 -6.57 -1.46 10.37
C MET A 131 -6.63 -0.06 9.72
N GLY A 132 -7.83 0.35 9.27
CA GLY A 132 -8.09 1.69 8.71
C GLY A 132 -8.06 2.81 9.77
N SER A 133 -6.90 3.00 10.40
CA SER A 133 -6.68 4.01 11.44
C SER A 133 -6.82 5.43 10.87
N TYR A 134 -6.47 5.63 9.60
CA TYR A 134 -6.58 6.91 8.92
C TYR A 134 -8.01 7.48 8.94
N PHE A 135 -9.00 6.62 8.70
CA PHE A 135 -10.41 7.01 8.76
C PHE A 135 -10.79 7.58 10.13
N TYR A 136 -10.41 6.89 11.21
CA TYR A 136 -10.81 7.30 12.56
C TYR A 136 -10.03 8.51 13.07
N PHE A 137 -8.72 8.55 12.85
CA PHE A 137 -7.87 9.57 13.47
C PHE A 137 -7.68 10.83 12.61
N ASN A 138 -7.80 10.73 11.28
CA ASN A 138 -7.61 11.87 10.37
C ASN A 138 -8.90 12.34 9.71
N VAL A 139 -9.72 11.42 9.19
CA VAL A 139 -10.96 11.79 8.48
C VAL A 139 -12.06 12.19 9.47
N CYS A 140 -12.36 11.33 10.46
CA CYS A 140 -13.42 11.59 11.44
C CYS A 140 -13.12 12.76 12.38
N SER A 141 -11.84 13.11 12.57
CA SER A 141 -11.44 14.26 13.40
C SER A 141 -11.75 15.60 12.73
N HIS A 142 -12.00 15.62 11.41
CA HIS A 142 -12.39 16.81 10.65
C HIS A 142 -13.91 16.94 10.57
N ARG A 143 -14.51 17.58 11.59
CA ARG A 143 -15.98 17.66 11.76
C ARG A 143 -16.70 18.28 10.55
N ASP A 144 -16.14 19.32 9.95
CA ASP A 144 -16.76 20.01 8.82
C ASP A 144 -16.75 19.11 7.57
N LEU A 145 -15.65 18.41 7.30
CA LEU A 145 -15.56 17.42 6.22
C LEU A 145 -16.63 16.33 6.36
N VAL A 146 -16.82 15.83 7.58
CA VAL A 146 -17.83 14.81 7.89
C VAL A 146 -19.25 15.35 7.68
N ALA A 147 -19.51 16.59 8.08
CA ALA A 147 -20.82 17.23 7.90
C ALA A 147 -21.15 17.45 6.42
N ASP A 148 -20.16 17.90 5.63
CA ASP A 148 -20.35 18.24 4.22
C ASP A 148 -20.45 17.02 3.30
N THR A 149 -19.65 15.98 3.55
CA THR A 149 -19.55 14.80 2.66
C THR A 149 -20.41 13.64 3.15
N GLY A 150 -20.61 13.54 4.46
CA GLY A 150 -21.33 12.43 5.09
C GLY A 150 -20.45 11.21 5.38
N MET A 151 -20.69 10.60 6.53
CA MET A 151 -19.94 9.43 7.03
C MET A 151 -19.98 8.23 6.09
N PHE A 152 -21.09 8.02 5.40
CA PHE A 152 -21.26 6.87 4.51
C PHE A 152 -20.24 6.91 3.36
N LEU A 153 -20.15 8.04 2.64
CA LEU A 153 -19.23 8.19 1.52
C LEU A 153 -17.78 8.14 2.00
N LEU A 154 -17.43 8.91 3.04
CA LEU A 154 -16.07 8.96 3.57
C LEU A 154 -15.55 7.59 4.03
N ARG A 155 -16.40 6.77 4.66
CA ARG A 155 -16.02 5.42 5.08
C ARG A 155 -15.86 4.50 3.88
N HIS A 156 -16.94 4.30 3.13
CA HIS A 156 -17.00 3.22 2.15
C HIS A 156 -16.09 3.51 0.97
N THR A 157 -16.16 4.70 0.36
CA THR A 157 -15.37 4.93 -0.86
C THR A 157 -13.89 5.09 -0.56
N GLY A 158 -13.50 5.71 0.57
CA GLY A 158 -12.11 6.08 0.81
C GLY A 158 -11.29 5.11 1.66
N ASN A 159 -11.94 4.36 2.57
CA ASN A 159 -11.23 3.79 3.72
C ASN A 159 -11.67 2.36 4.09
N ASP A 160 -12.70 1.82 3.44
CA ASP A 160 -13.10 0.44 3.66
C ASP A 160 -12.26 -0.51 2.80
N LYS A 161 -11.78 -1.59 3.40
CA LYS A 161 -10.80 -2.52 2.80
C LYS A 161 -11.33 -3.15 1.51
N ASP A 162 -12.65 -3.34 1.42
CA ASP A 162 -13.34 -3.96 0.29
C ASP A 162 -13.17 -3.16 -1.01
N PHE A 163 -12.79 -1.88 -0.92
CA PHE A 163 -12.60 -1.01 -2.08
C PHE A 163 -11.18 -0.99 -2.62
N MET A 164 -10.20 -1.57 -1.93
CA MET A 164 -8.79 -1.48 -2.34
C MET A 164 -8.54 -2.21 -3.67
N SER A 165 -9.01 -3.45 -3.78
CA SER A 165 -8.89 -4.27 -5.00
C SER A 165 -9.74 -3.71 -6.14
N THR A 166 -11.00 -3.40 -5.86
CA THR A 166 -11.96 -2.92 -6.88
C THR A 166 -11.56 -1.55 -7.44
N ARG A 167 -10.97 -0.67 -6.62
CA ARG A 167 -10.42 0.61 -7.08
C ARG A 167 -9.24 0.42 -8.02
N LEU A 168 -8.30 -0.47 -7.70
CA LEU A 168 -7.19 -0.77 -8.60
C LEU A 168 -7.72 -1.31 -9.94
N SER A 169 -8.64 -2.27 -9.88
CA SER A 169 -9.28 -2.81 -11.09
C SER A 169 -9.96 -1.72 -11.93
N HIS A 170 -10.63 -0.77 -11.28
CA HIS A 170 -11.28 0.34 -11.99
C HIS A 170 -10.29 1.31 -12.63
N ILE A 171 -9.26 1.74 -11.89
CA ILE A 171 -8.27 2.72 -12.37
C ILE A 171 -7.40 2.14 -13.49
N LEU A 172 -7.08 0.84 -13.42
CA LEU A 172 -6.20 0.16 -14.37
C LEU A 172 -6.96 -0.63 -15.45
N ASP A 173 -8.29 -0.52 -15.50
CA ASP A 173 -9.18 -1.22 -16.45
C ASP A 173 -8.99 -2.76 -16.46
N LEU A 174 -8.90 -3.36 -15.27
CA LEU A 174 -8.71 -4.79 -15.09
C LEU A 174 -10.07 -5.49 -14.92
N SER A 175 -10.35 -6.47 -15.77
CA SER A 175 -11.68 -7.10 -15.88
C SER A 175 -11.84 -8.43 -15.12
N GLY A 176 -10.79 -8.92 -14.47
CA GLY A 176 -10.83 -10.16 -13.70
C GLY A 176 -11.44 -10.04 -12.31
N PRO A 177 -11.47 -11.15 -11.55
CA PRO A 177 -11.98 -11.15 -10.18
C PRO A 177 -11.26 -10.11 -9.32
N SER A 178 -11.99 -9.35 -8.51
CA SER A 178 -11.44 -8.31 -7.65
C SER A 178 -11.94 -8.49 -6.21
N LEU A 179 -11.05 -8.87 -5.29
CA LEU A 179 -11.39 -9.35 -3.94
C LEU A 179 -10.47 -8.74 -2.86
N GLY A 180 -11.05 -8.42 -1.69
CA GLY A 180 -10.42 -7.72 -0.55
C GLY A 180 -10.86 -8.21 0.82
#